data_AF-A0A8S2ZGX8-F1
#
_entry.id   AF-A0A8S2ZGX8-F1
#
_cell.length_a   1.000
_cell.length_b   1.000
_cell.length_c   1.000
_cell.angle_alpha   90.00
_cell.angle_beta   90.00
_cell.angle_gamma   90.00
#
_symmetry.space_group_name_H-M   'P 1'
#
loop_
_entity.id
_entity.type
_entity.pdbx_description
1 polymer ?
#
loop_
_entity_poly.entity_id
_entity_poly.type
_entity_poly.pdbx_seq_one_letter_code
_entity_poly.pdbx_strand_id
1 'polypeptide(L)'
;MESDHICLVGSNPSHLIKSSVLNNDVMTYCRPDKWCYEGNKTKLCPLYSSICNKSTNTLCSKNDYIENVRIEQGIPGLKNWQLSENFNSHYRREGEIERDIKGDSSFEVVAQEITTFLILVGIYFPSVTGIMAGSNRSGDLRDPSRSIPRGTIAAIITTSIIYLSNVIFLASCTHSSLLRDKFGDSINKQLVVAALAWPNKWIIMIGAFCSTVGAGLQTLTGAPRLLQAVAKDDLIPILSPFAKSYRGEPVPALFLTLFICECGILIADLDKLTALLSMFFLLCYGFVNLACALQTILKAPSWRPRFRFYHWILSLMGVLLCISIMFIASWYFALVAMVIAIVIYKFIEYKGAEKEWGDGIRGLSMSAARYALFRVDEAPPHTKNWRPQLLAFLNVQRNDED
;
A
#
# COMPACT_ATOMS: atom_id res chain seq x y z
N MET A 1 -11.36 4.99 32.04
CA MET A 1 -12.59 5.70 31.64
C MET A 1 -12.47 7.22 31.77
N GLU A 2 -11.37 7.79 32.31
CA GLU A 2 -11.06 9.23 32.19
C GLU A 2 -10.32 9.61 30.89
N SER A 3 -9.77 8.62 30.16
CA SER A 3 -8.97 8.82 28.94
C SER A 3 -9.75 9.10 27.66
N ASP A 4 -11.09 9.13 27.74
CA ASP A 4 -11.95 9.06 26.56
C ASP A 4 -12.54 10.44 26.24
N HIS A 5 -12.12 11.49 26.93
CA HIS A 5 -12.67 12.84 26.82
C HIS A 5 -11.69 13.73 26.07
N ILE A 6 -12.23 14.54 25.16
CA ILE A 6 -11.49 15.46 24.31
C ILE A 6 -11.85 16.90 24.67
N CYS A 7 -10.86 17.79 24.57
CA CYS A 7 -11.04 19.22 24.77
C CYS A 7 -11.21 19.90 23.42
N LEU A 8 -12.37 20.52 23.20
CA LEU A 8 -12.68 21.29 22.00
C LEU A 8 -12.84 22.76 22.37
N VAL A 9 -12.32 23.63 21.52
CA VAL A 9 -12.34 25.08 21.70
C VAL A 9 -12.95 25.71 20.45
N GLY A 10 -13.79 26.73 20.60
CA GLY A 10 -14.45 27.41 19.48
C GLY A 10 -15.77 26.76 19.04
N SER A 11 -16.62 27.59 18.43
CA SER A 11 -17.99 27.24 18.06
C SER A 11 -18.10 26.57 16.69
N ASN A 12 -17.40 27.07 15.66
CA ASN A 12 -17.23 26.44 14.33
C ASN A 12 -16.12 27.15 13.53
N PRO A 13 -15.01 26.49 13.15
CA PRO A 13 -14.68 25.08 13.36
C PRO A 13 -14.36 24.76 14.84
N SER A 14 -14.40 23.47 15.20
CA SER A 14 -14.00 23.02 16.54
C SER A 14 -12.51 22.70 16.58
N HIS A 15 -11.79 23.40 17.46
CA HIS A 15 -10.33 23.29 17.60
C HIS A 15 -10.00 22.24 18.65
N LEU A 16 -9.31 21.18 18.23
CA LEU A 16 -8.91 20.10 19.12
C LEU A 16 -7.59 20.44 19.81
N ILE A 17 -7.57 20.37 21.15
CA ILE A 17 -6.41 20.74 21.96
C ILE A 17 -5.58 19.52 22.33
N LYS A 18 -4.25 19.68 22.30
CA LYS A 18 -3.30 18.66 22.73
C LYS A 18 -3.41 18.40 24.23
N SER A 19 -3.41 17.13 24.63
CA SER A 19 -3.48 16.75 26.04
C SER A 19 -2.23 17.13 26.84
N SER A 20 -1.08 17.26 26.17
CA SER A 20 0.18 17.72 26.79
C SER A 20 0.08 19.14 27.34
N VAL A 21 -0.74 19.99 26.71
CA VAL A 21 -1.03 21.35 27.18
C VAL A 21 -1.88 21.32 28.44
N LEU A 22 -2.69 20.28 28.60
CA LEU A 22 -3.62 20.07 29.70
C LEU A 22 -3.02 19.21 30.82
N ASN A 23 -1.69 19.07 30.89
CA ASN A 23 -1.01 18.21 31.87
C ASN A 23 -1.58 16.76 31.91
N ASN A 24 -2.07 16.25 30.78
CA ASN A 24 -2.71 14.94 30.63
C ASN A 24 -4.07 14.75 31.34
N ASP A 25 -4.61 15.78 32.01
CA ASP A 25 -5.89 15.74 32.73
C ASP A 25 -6.91 16.68 32.07
N VAL A 26 -7.58 16.16 31.03
CA VAL A 26 -8.55 16.92 30.23
C VAL A 26 -9.73 17.41 31.08
N MET A 27 -10.26 16.58 31.97
CA MET A 27 -11.42 16.90 32.81
C MET A 27 -11.20 18.08 33.76
N THR A 28 -9.96 18.22 34.25
CA THR A 28 -9.60 19.24 35.24
C THR A 28 -9.20 20.55 34.56
N TYR A 29 -8.43 20.46 33.47
CA TYR A 29 -7.76 21.62 32.88
C TYR A 29 -8.39 22.15 31.60
N CYS A 30 -9.35 21.45 30.97
CA CYS A 30 -10.12 21.96 29.84
C CYS A 30 -11.24 22.89 30.33
N ARG A 31 -10.87 24.06 30.84
CA ARG A 31 -11.80 25.08 31.34
C ARG A 31 -11.43 26.47 30.83
N PRO A 32 -12.42 27.36 30.67
CA PRO A 32 -12.18 28.74 30.26
C PRO A 32 -11.50 29.58 31.35
N ASP A 33 -11.39 29.06 32.57
CA ASP A 33 -10.89 29.79 33.73
C ASP A 33 -9.43 30.22 33.56
N LYS A 34 -9.13 31.46 33.99
CA LYS A 34 -7.75 31.96 34.04
C LYS A 34 -6.92 31.27 35.13
N TRP A 35 -7.55 30.94 36.26
CA TRP A 35 -6.90 30.39 37.45
C TRP A 35 -7.46 29.01 37.76
N CYS A 36 -6.57 28.03 37.88
CA CYS A 36 -6.88 26.66 38.26
C CYS A 36 -6.36 26.39 39.67
N TYR A 37 -7.10 25.58 40.42
CA TYR A 37 -6.70 25.11 41.74
C TYR A 37 -5.98 23.77 41.61
N GLU A 38 -4.69 23.75 41.92
CA GLU A 38 -3.90 22.52 42.01
C GLU A 38 -3.56 22.32 43.51
N GLY A 39 -4.46 21.64 44.22
CA GLY A 39 -4.45 21.61 45.69
C GLY A 39 -4.82 22.98 46.29
N ASN A 40 -4.07 23.44 47.31
CA ASN A 40 -4.29 24.72 47.99
C ASN A 40 -3.63 25.94 47.31
N LYS A 41 -3.01 25.78 46.14
CA LYS A 41 -2.33 26.88 45.43
C LYS A 41 -3.11 27.24 44.16
N THR A 42 -3.36 28.53 43.97
CA THR A 42 -3.87 29.08 42.71
C THR A 42 -2.73 29.22 41.73
N LYS A 43 -2.84 28.55 40.58
CA LYS A 43 -1.92 28.69 39.45
C LYS A 43 -2.69 29.12 38.21
N LEU A 44 -2.00 29.72 37.25
CA LEU A 44 -2.57 29.99 35.94
C LEU A 44 -2.96 28.66 35.29
N CYS A 45 -4.19 28.54 34.78
CA CYS A 45 -4.62 27.31 34.11
C CYS A 45 -3.68 27.01 32.92
N PRO A 46 -3.27 25.74 32.73
CA PRO A 46 -2.37 25.36 31.64
C PRO A 46 -2.90 25.80 30.25
N LEU A 47 -4.20 25.57 29.99
CA LEU A 47 -4.88 25.98 28.76
C LEU A 47 -4.83 27.50 28.52
N TYR A 48 -5.13 28.29 29.55
CA TYR A 48 -5.06 29.74 29.47
C TYR A 48 -3.61 30.22 29.24
N SER A 49 -2.65 29.57 29.89
CA SER A 49 -1.23 29.90 29.79
C SER A 49 -0.65 29.68 28.39
N SER A 50 -1.11 28.65 27.69
CA SER A 50 -0.67 28.32 26.34
C SER A 50 -1.32 29.21 25.28
N ILE A 51 -2.58 29.60 25.47
CA ILE A 51 -3.30 30.46 24.52
C ILE A 51 -2.84 31.92 24.64
N CYS A 52 -2.63 32.41 25.86
CA CYS A 52 -2.40 33.84 26.13
C CYS A 52 -0.94 34.21 26.46
N ASN A 53 0.02 33.32 26.19
CA ASN A 53 1.47 33.52 26.31
C ASN A 53 1.93 34.39 27.50
N LYS A 54 1.92 33.81 28.70
CA LYS A 54 2.61 34.15 29.98
C LYS A 54 2.93 35.60 30.41
N SER A 55 2.50 36.67 29.76
CA SER A 55 2.88 38.05 30.14
C SER A 55 1.68 38.93 30.48
N THR A 56 1.56 39.21 31.78
CA THR A 56 1.02 40.42 32.44
C THR A 56 -0.17 41.15 31.79
N ASN A 57 -1.30 41.17 32.51
CA ASN A 57 -2.38 42.18 32.52
C ASN A 57 -2.98 42.75 31.22
N THR A 58 -2.55 42.34 30.03
CA THR A 58 -3.19 42.71 28.77
C THR A 58 -4.24 41.66 28.39
N LEU A 59 -5.41 42.11 27.91
CA LEU A 59 -6.45 41.24 27.37
C LEU A 59 -5.84 40.25 26.38
N CYS A 60 -6.15 38.97 26.56
CA CYS A 60 -5.76 37.94 25.62
C CYS A 60 -6.40 38.23 24.26
N SER A 61 -5.60 38.28 23.18
CA SER A 61 -6.14 38.62 21.85
C SER A 61 -7.07 37.53 21.28
N LYS A 62 -7.14 36.36 21.92
CA LYS A 62 -7.95 35.19 21.53
C LYS A 62 -9.07 34.91 22.55
N ASN A 63 -9.74 35.93 23.09
CA ASN A 63 -10.83 35.73 24.05
C ASN A 63 -11.98 34.87 23.49
N ASP A 64 -12.32 35.00 22.20
CA ASP A 64 -13.38 34.21 21.54
C ASP A 64 -13.16 32.69 21.61
N TYR A 65 -11.88 32.25 21.64
CA TYR A 65 -11.52 30.85 21.80
C TYR A 65 -11.87 30.39 23.22
N ILE A 66 -11.47 31.17 24.22
CA ILE A 66 -11.60 30.80 25.63
C ILE A 66 -13.07 30.83 26.08
N GLU A 67 -13.91 31.69 25.51
CA GLU A 67 -15.34 31.74 25.86
C GLU A 67 -16.11 30.47 25.45
N ASN A 68 -15.62 29.73 24.45
CA ASN A 68 -16.29 28.55 23.89
C ASN A 68 -15.47 27.26 24.11
N VAL A 69 -15.16 26.93 25.35
CA VAL A 69 -14.49 25.66 25.72
C VAL A 69 -15.53 24.60 26.05
N ARG A 70 -15.45 23.44 25.40
CA ARG A 70 -16.34 22.29 25.65
C ARG A 70 -15.56 21.00 25.80
N ILE A 71 -15.97 20.20 26.78
CA ILE A 71 -15.46 18.85 26.99
C ILE A 71 -16.49 17.89 26.39
N GLU A 72 -16.06 17.10 25.42
CA GLU A 72 -16.91 16.09 24.78
C GLU A 72 -16.27 14.72 24.96
N GLN A 73 -17.10 13.67 24.94
CA GLN A 73 -16.60 12.30 24.96
C GLN A 73 -16.13 11.93 23.56
N GLY A 74 -14.83 11.68 23.39
CA GLY A 74 -14.21 11.30 22.12
C GLY A 74 -14.65 9.93 21.60
N ILE A 75 -15.05 9.03 22.51
CA ILE A 75 -15.63 7.71 22.17
C ILE A 75 -17.00 7.59 22.85
N PRO A 76 -18.06 8.17 22.26
CA PRO A 76 -19.40 8.13 22.84
C PRO A 76 -20.09 6.76 22.72
N GLY A 77 -19.48 5.80 22.00
CA GLY A 77 -20.04 4.49 21.69
C GLY A 77 -20.86 4.50 20.39
N LEU A 78 -21.48 3.36 20.06
CA LEU A 78 -22.26 3.17 18.84
C LEU A 78 -23.50 4.08 18.80
N LYS A 79 -23.42 5.21 18.09
CA LYS A 79 -24.53 6.14 17.92
C LYS A 79 -24.76 6.50 16.46
N ASN A 80 -26.02 6.49 16.00
CA ASN A 80 -26.37 6.74 14.60
C ASN A 80 -26.03 8.18 14.13
N TRP A 81 -26.13 9.18 15.02
CA TRP A 81 -25.83 10.56 14.65
C TRP A 81 -24.33 10.78 14.39
N GLN A 82 -23.45 10.07 15.11
CA GLN A 82 -22.00 10.15 14.93
C GLN A 82 -21.55 9.69 13.54
N LEU A 83 -22.20 8.64 13.02
CA LEU A 83 -21.96 8.16 11.66
C LEU A 83 -22.31 9.23 10.62
N SER A 84 -23.41 9.95 10.83
CA SER A 84 -23.84 11.03 9.93
C SER A 84 -22.87 12.21 9.94
N GLU A 85 -22.29 12.55 11.09
CA GLU A 85 -21.27 13.60 11.18
C GLU A 85 -19.97 13.22 10.49
N ASN A 86 -19.58 11.95 10.58
CA ASN A 86 -18.36 11.42 9.98
C ASN A 86 -18.49 11.09 8.48
N PHE A 87 -19.67 11.30 7.88
CA PHE A 87 -19.90 10.93 6.48
C PHE A 87 -19.17 11.83 5.48
N ASN A 88 -18.96 13.11 5.84
CA ASN A 88 -18.36 14.09 4.95
C ASN A 88 -16.81 14.03 4.97
N SER A 89 -16.20 14.41 3.84
CA SER A 89 -14.74 14.47 3.71
C SER A 89 -14.16 15.75 4.31
N HIS A 90 -13.09 15.61 5.12
CA HIS A 90 -12.34 16.73 5.69
C HIS A 90 -10.87 16.70 5.25
N TYR A 91 -10.63 17.03 3.98
CA TYR A 91 -9.28 17.17 3.43
C TYR A 91 -8.63 18.48 3.90
N ARG A 92 -7.37 18.38 4.32
CA ARG A 92 -6.58 19.47 4.94
C ARG A 92 -5.17 19.51 4.39
N ARG A 93 -4.56 20.70 4.34
CA ARG A 93 -3.13 20.88 4.08
C ARG A 93 -2.33 20.86 5.37
N GLU A 94 -1.02 20.77 5.24
CA GLU A 94 -0.09 20.85 6.36
C GLU A 94 -0.29 22.14 7.19
N GLY A 95 -0.40 22.00 8.51
CA GLY A 95 -0.63 23.09 9.45
C GLY A 95 -2.08 23.54 9.60
N GLU A 96 -3.03 22.93 8.88
CA GLU A 96 -4.46 23.27 8.97
C GLU A 96 -5.21 22.42 10.01
N ILE A 97 -6.16 23.03 10.72
CA ILE A 97 -7.08 22.36 11.66
C ILE A 97 -8.31 21.87 10.89
N GLU A 98 -8.84 22.74 10.06
CA GLU A 98 -9.96 22.53 9.15
C GLU A 98 -9.62 23.21 7.83
N ARG A 99 -10.34 22.91 6.75
CA ARG A 99 -10.04 23.36 5.40
C ARG A 99 -9.88 24.88 5.35
N ASP A 100 -8.71 25.34 4.86
CA ASP A 100 -8.33 26.75 4.73
C ASP A 100 -8.16 27.52 6.07
N ILE A 101 -8.12 26.82 7.21
CA ILE A 101 -7.94 27.41 8.55
C ILE A 101 -6.64 26.89 9.18
N LYS A 102 -5.64 27.78 9.26
CA LYS A 102 -4.34 27.48 9.88
C LYS A 102 -4.45 27.46 11.40
N GLY A 103 -3.87 26.43 12.01
CA GLY A 103 -3.77 26.29 13.47
C GLY A 103 -2.41 26.64 14.03
N ASP A 104 -2.40 26.86 15.34
CA ASP A 104 -1.18 27.01 16.12
C ASP A 104 -0.73 25.65 16.66
N SER A 105 0.35 25.13 16.08
CA SER A 105 0.94 23.84 16.45
C SER A 105 1.39 23.75 17.91
N SER A 106 1.52 24.89 18.61
CA SER A 106 1.98 24.93 20.01
C SER A 106 0.97 24.29 20.97
N PHE A 107 -0.33 24.46 20.69
CA PHE A 107 -1.39 23.93 21.58
C PHE A 107 -2.52 23.19 20.86
N GLU A 108 -2.69 23.38 19.55
CA GLU A 108 -3.73 22.72 18.76
C GLU A 108 -3.18 21.50 18.02
N VAL A 109 -4.08 20.55 17.74
CA VAL A 109 -3.80 19.42 16.86
C VAL A 109 -4.02 19.85 15.41
N VAL A 110 -2.92 19.91 14.65
CA VAL A 110 -2.90 20.32 13.23
C VAL A 110 -2.58 19.13 12.33
N ALA A 111 -3.04 19.19 11.07
CA ALA A 111 -2.65 18.22 10.07
C ALA A 111 -1.14 18.30 9.79
N GLN A 112 -0.45 17.16 9.80
CA GLN A 112 1.00 17.11 9.55
C GLN A 112 1.37 16.97 8.08
N GLU A 113 0.46 16.46 7.26
CA GLU A 113 0.69 16.16 5.85
C GLU A 113 -0.54 16.55 5.03
N ILE A 114 -0.33 16.79 3.74
CA ILE A 114 -1.42 17.12 2.82
C ILE A 114 -2.28 15.88 2.60
N THR A 115 -3.57 15.99 2.89
CA THR A 115 -4.53 14.89 2.73
C THR A 115 -5.41 15.12 1.51
N THR A 116 -5.33 14.21 0.54
CA THR A 116 -6.24 14.14 -0.61
C THR A 116 -6.74 12.71 -0.76
N PHE A 117 -7.86 12.53 -1.46
CA PHE A 117 -8.40 11.19 -1.73
C PHE A 117 -7.34 10.25 -2.32
N LEU A 118 -6.53 10.74 -3.24
CA LEU A 118 -5.52 9.96 -3.97
C LEU A 118 -4.34 9.54 -3.07
N ILE A 119 -3.86 10.45 -2.23
CA ILE A 119 -2.80 10.15 -1.26
C ILE A 119 -3.28 9.08 -0.27
N LEU A 120 -4.52 9.20 0.23
CA LEU A 120 -5.09 8.20 1.15
C LEU A 120 -5.27 6.82 0.50
N VAL A 121 -5.64 6.76 -0.79
CA VAL A 121 -5.65 5.49 -1.54
C VAL A 121 -4.25 4.87 -1.59
N GLY A 122 -3.22 5.68 -1.86
CA GLY A 122 -1.82 5.22 -1.88
C GLY A 122 -1.31 4.70 -0.54
N ILE A 123 -1.68 5.35 0.56
CA ILE A 123 -1.35 4.95 1.94
C ILE A 123 -2.12 3.69 2.36
N TYR A 124 -3.38 3.56 1.92
CA TYR A 124 -4.21 2.40 2.26
C TYR A 124 -3.82 1.13 1.47
N PHE A 125 -3.35 1.29 0.23
CA PHE A 125 -3.08 0.19 -0.71
C PHE A 125 -2.19 -0.94 -0.16
N PRO A 126 -1.10 -0.71 0.60
CA PRO A 126 -0.29 -1.77 1.18
C PRO A 126 -1.10 -2.73 2.06
N SER A 127 -2.20 -2.28 2.67
CA SER A 127 -3.11 -3.11 3.48
C SER A 127 -3.76 -4.24 2.69
N VAL A 128 -4.00 -4.04 1.39
CA VAL A 128 -4.62 -5.05 0.51
C VAL A 128 -3.60 -5.83 -0.33
N THR A 129 -2.31 -5.61 -0.08
CA THR A 129 -1.23 -6.38 -0.74
C THR A 129 -1.03 -7.75 -0.09
N GLY A 130 -0.12 -8.55 -0.63
CA GLY A 130 0.23 -9.86 -0.04
C GLY A 130 -0.62 -11.04 -0.54
N ILE A 131 -1.46 -10.85 -1.56
CA ILE A 131 -2.25 -11.95 -2.16
C ILE A 131 -1.40 -13.12 -2.68
N MET A 132 -0.12 -12.84 -3.02
CA MET A 132 0.85 -13.82 -3.49
C MET A 132 1.43 -14.71 -2.37
N ALA A 133 1.19 -14.38 -1.10
CA ALA A 133 1.65 -15.21 0.02
C ALA A 133 1.09 -16.64 -0.05
N GLY A 134 -0.13 -16.80 -0.58
CA GLY A 134 -0.76 -18.11 -0.75
C GLY A 134 -0.04 -19.04 -1.74
N SER A 135 0.67 -18.48 -2.73
CA SER A 135 1.43 -19.27 -3.72
C SER A 135 2.87 -19.57 -3.30
N ASN A 136 3.40 -18.89 -2.29
CA ASN A 136 4.79 -19.04 -1.85
C ASN A 136 5.10 -20.43 -1.26
N ARG A 137 4.07 -21.21 -0.90
CA ARG A 137 4.16 -22.59 -0.39
C ARG A 137 3.50 -23.61 -1.31
N SER A 138 3.44 -23.30 -2.60
CA SER A 138 2.79 -24.17 -3.60
C SER A 138 3.40 -25.58 -3.66
N GLY A 139 4.70 -25.74 -3.41
CA GLY A 139 5.40 -27.03 -3.38
C GLY A 139 5.04 -27.95 -2.20
N ASP A 140 4.52 -27.37 -1.10
CA ASP A 140 4.18 -28.11 0.12
C ASP A 140 2.68 -28.50 0.16
N LEU A 141 1.88 -28.04 -0.81
CA LEU A 141 0.44 -28.29 -0.85
C LEU A 141 0.13 -29.65 -1.48
N ARG A 142 -0.77 -30.42 -0.85
CA ARG A 142 -1.29 -31.69 -1.40
C ARG A 142 -1.90 -31.51 -2.80
N ASP A 143 -2.72 -30.47 -2.98
CA ASP A 143 -3.38 -30.14 -4.26
C ASP A 143 -3.30 -28.62 -4.55
N PRO A 144 -2.19 -28.13 -5.13
CA PRO A 144 -1.97 -26.69 -5.32
C PRO A 144 -3.01 -26.05 -6.24
N SER A 145 -3.41 -26.76 -7.30
CA SER A 145 -4.34 -26.27 -8.33
C SER A 145 -5.73 -25.93 -7.81
N ARG A 146 -6.18 -26.59 -6.73
CA ARG A 146 -7.48 -26.36 -6.10
C ARG A 146 -7.36 -25.48 -4.85
N SER A 147 -6.30 -25.65 -4.07
CA SER A 147 -6.11 -24.96 -2.80
C SER A 147 -5.73 -23.49 -2.96
N ILE A 148 -4.86 -23.15 -3.91
CA ILE A 148 -4.41 -21.76 -4.11
C ILE A 148 -5.60 -20.84 -4.48
N PRO A 149 -6.41 -21.12 -5.53
CA PRO A 149 -7.50 -20.22 -5.91
C PRO A 149 -8.55 -20.05 -4.80
N ARG A 150 -8.90 -21.14 -4.10
CA ARG A 150 -9.89 -21.11 -3.02
C ARG A 150 -9.38 -20.35 -1.80
N GLY A 151 -8.15 -20.62 -1.39
CA GLY A 151 -7.52 -19.96 -0.25
C GLY A 151 -7.35 -18.47 -0.47
N THR A 152 -6.83 -18.06 -1.64
CA THR A 152 -6.62 -16.65 -1.97
C THR A 152 -7.94 -15.88 -2.06
N ILE A 153 -8.96 -16.43 -2.74
CA ILE A 153 -10.27 -15.74 -2.85
C ILE A 153 -10.95 -15.64 -1.48
N ALA A 154 -10.95 -16.71 -0.68
CA ALA A 154 -11.53 -16.67 0.67
C ALA A 154 -10.83 -15.64 1.56
N ALA A 155 -9.49 -15.58 1.54
CA ALA A 155 -8.72 -14.61 2.30
C ALA A 155 -9.02 -13.16 1.89
N ILE A 156 -9.15 -12.88 0.58
CA ILE A 156 -9.52 -11.55 0.08
C ILE A 156 -10.93 -11.15 0.54
N ILE A 157 -11.90 -12.07 0.46
CA ILE A 157 -13.27 -11.80 0.92
C ILE A 157 -13.30 -11.53 2.42
N THR A 158 -12.63 -12.36 3.22
CA THR A 158 -12.58 -12.20 4.68
C THR A 158 -11.94 -10.87 5.08
N THR A 159 -10.78 -10.53 4.51
CA THR A 159 -10.09 -9.27 4.81
C THR A 159 -10.89 -8.06 4.35
N SER A 160 -11.53 -8.12 3.18
CA SER A 160 -12.40 -7.05 2.68
C SER A 160 -13.60 -6.80 3.61
N ILE A 161 -14.24 -7.85 4.11
CA ILE A 161 -15.34 -7.73 5.07
C ILE A 161 -14.86 -7.05 6.36
N ILE A 162 -13.72 -7.50 6.91
CA ILE A 162 -13.15 -6.94 8.14
C ILE A 162 -12.81 -5.45 7.96
N TYR A 163 -12.19 -5.07 6.84
CA TYR A 163 -11.86 -3.68 6.57
C TYR A 163 -13.11 -2.80 6.43
N LEU A 164 -14.08 -3.22 5.62
CA LEU A 164 -15.32 -2.46 5.43
C LEU A 164 -16.13 -2.34 6.73
N SER A 165 -16.19 -3.41 7.53
CA SER A 165 -16.85 -3.34 8.83
C SER A 165 -16.14 -2.37 9.77
N ASN A 166 -14.80 -2.40 9.81
CA ASN A 166 -14.03 -1.51 10.68
C ASN A 166 -14.20 -0.03 10.31
N VAL A 167 -14.30 0.30 9.02
CA VAL A 167 -14.60 1.67 8.59
C VAL A 167 -15.93 2.16 9.17
N ILE A 168 -16.98 1.33 9.09
CA ILE A 168 -18.31 1.67 9.62
C ILE A 168 -18.29 1.76 11.16
N PHE A 169 -17.62 0.83 11.84
CA PHE A 169 -17.51 0.82 13.30
C PHE A 169 -16.72 2.03 13.83
N LEU A 170 -15.58 2.37 13.23
CA LEU A 170 -14.79 3.53 13.65
C LEU A 170 -15.56 4.84 13.43
N ALA A 171 -16.25 4.96 12.30
CA ALA A 171 -17.08 6.13 11.99
C ALA A 171 -18.31 6.28 12.90
N SER A 172 -18.85 5.19 13.44
CA SER A 172 -20.03 5.24 14.32
C SER A 172 -19.71 5.34 15.82
N CYS A 173 -18.51 4.92 16.24
CA CYS A 173 -18.12 4.91 17.65
C CYS A 173 -17.29 6.11 18.11
N THR A 174 -16.66 6.85 17.18
CA THR A 174 -15.61 7.82 17.49
C THR A 174 -15.96 9.21 16.98
N HIS A 175 -15.62 10.23 17.76
CA HIS A 175 -15.81 11.63 17.38
C HIS A 175 -14.90 12.04 16.20
N SER A 176 -15.40 12.88 15.31
CA SER A 176 -14.71 13.22 14.04
C SER A 176 -13.34 13.87 14.24
N SER A 177 -13.22 14.74 15.23
CA SER A 177 -11.95 15.41 15.55
C SER A 177 -10.89 14.43 16.06
N LEU A 178 -11.28 13.41 16.83
CA LEU A 178 -10.36 12.41 17.35
C LEU A 178 -9.84 11.47 16.26
N LEU A 179 -10.67 11.08 15.28
CA LEU A 179 -10.24 10.28 14.13
C LEU A 179 -9.19 10.99 13.25
N ARG A 180 -9.18 12.32 13.31
CA ARG A 180 -8.28 13.20 12.56
C ARG A 180 -6.93 13.43 13.25
N ASP A 181 -6.74 12.88 14.45
CA ASP A 181 -5.50 12.94 15.23
C ASP A 181 -4.71 11.63 15.06
N LYS A 182 -3.67 11.68 14.22
CA LYS A 182 -2.85 10.51 13.85
C LYS A 182 -2.11 9.91 15.06
N PHE A 183 -1.63 10.73 15.98
CA PHE A 183 -0.77 10.30 17.11
C PHE A 183 -1.52 10.20 18.43
N GLY A 184 -2.80 10.57 18.46
CA GLY A 184 -3.59 10.63 19.68
C GLY A 184 -3.04 11.66 20.66
N ASP A 185 -2.48 12.77 20.16
CA ASP A 185 -2.00 13.88 20.98
C ASP A 185 -3.11 14.45 21.89
N SER A 186 -4.37 14.25 21.52
CA SER A 186 -5.56 14.66 22.29
C SER A 186 -5.91 13.71 23.44
N ILE A 187 -5.41 12.47 23.38
CA ILE A 187 -5.73 11.37 24.33
C ILE A 187 -4.47 10.78 24.97
N ASN A 188 -3.51 11.64 25.34
CA ASN A 188 -2.26 11.24 26.00
C ASN A 188 -1.39 10.30 25.15
N LYS A 189 -1.29 10.57 23.85
CA LYS A 189 -0.48 9.81 22.86
C LYS A 189 -0.86 8.32 22.79
N GLN A 190 -2.14 8.03 22.97
CA GLN A 190 -2.67 6.68 22.86
C GLN A 190 -3.20 6.44 21.44
N LEU A 191 -3.05 5.20 20.96
CA LEU A 191 -3.66 4.78 19.70
C LEU A 191 -5.19 4.84 19.84
N VAL A 192 -5.85 5.61 18.97
CA VAL A 192 -7.32 5.77 18.97
C VAL A 192 -8.04 4.41 18.89
N VAL A 193 -7.54 3.50 18.06
CA VAL A 193 -8.08 2.13 17.93
C VAL A 193 -7.87 1.30 19.21
N ALA A 194 -6.78 1.53 19.94
CA ALA A 194 -6.51 0.84 21.19
C ALA A 194 -7.44 1.35 22.32
N ALA A 195 -7.85 2.61 22.29
CA ALA A 195 -8.82 3.16 23.24
C ALA A 195 -10.22 2.53 23.10
N LEU A 196 -10.58 2.05 21.90
CA LEU A 196 -11.84 1.33 21.65
C LEU A 196 -11.80 -0.14 22.13
N ALA A 197 -10.60 -0.68 22.42
CA ALA A 197 -10.44 -2.11 22.64
C ALA A 197 -10.92 -2.56 24.03
N TRP A 198 -11.74 -3.61 24.05
CA TRP A 198 -12.16 -4.32 25.26
C TRP A 198 -11.45 -5.68 25.34
N PRO A 199 -11.01 -6.16 26.52
CA PRO A 199 -11.13 -5.55 27.85
C PRO A 199 -10.05 -4.51 28.21
N ASN A 200 -8.92 -4.46 27.51
CA ASN A 200 -7.83 -3.51 27.81
C ASN A 200 -7.09 -3.07 26.54
N LYS A 201 -6.74 -1.78 26.47
CA LYS A 201 -5.98 -1.15 25.36
C LYS A 201 -4.65 -1.83 25.04
N TRP A 202 -4.00 -2.45 26.03
CA TRP A 202 -2.72 -3.15 25.84
C TRP A 202 -2.82 -4.33 24.87
N ILE A 203 -4.01 -4.92 24.68
CA ILE A 203 -4.20 -6.04 23.76
C ILE A 203 -3.90 -5.61 22.33
N ILE A 204 -4.38 -4.44 21.90
CA ILE A 204 -4.09 -3.91 20.57
C ILE A 204 -2.63 -3.51 20.46
N MET A 205 -2.06 -2.88 21.49
CA MET A 205 -0.65 -2.48 21.50
C MET A 205 0.29 -3.68 21.28
N ILE A 206 0.14 -4.73 22.11
CA ILE A 206 0.99 -5.93 22.05
C ILE A 206 0.68 -6.73 20.78
N GLY A 207 -0.60 -6.87 20.43
CA GLY A 207 -1.02 -7.60 19.24
C GLY A 207 -0.49 -6.96 17.95
N ALA A 208 -0.60 -5.64 17.81
CA ALA A 208 -0.06 -4.91 16.66
C ALA A 208 1.46 -5.00 16.60
N PHE A 209 2.15 -4.91 17.73
CA PHE A 209 3.60 -5.07 17.80
C PHE A 209 4.05 -6.47 17.36
N CYS A 210 3.48 -7.53 17.94
CA CYS A 210 3.81 -8.91 17.54
C CYS A 210 3.46 -9.20 16.08
N SER A 211 2.34 -8.67 15.58
CA SER A 211 1.90 -8.83 14.20
C SER A 211 2.86 -8.15 13.21
N THR A 212 3.28 -6.91 13.50
CA THR A 212 4.21 -6.15 12.65
C THR A 212 5.60 -6.79 12.62
N VAL A 213 6.12 -7.25 13.76
CA VAL A 213 7.38 -8.02 13.82
C VAL A 213 7.26 -9.32 13.01
N GLY A 214 6.14 -10.04 13.12
CA GLY A 214 5.88 -11.26 12.35
C GLY A 214 5.85 -11.02 10.84
N ALA A 215 5.17 -9.95 10.39
CA ALA A 215 5.13 -9.56 8.98
C ALA A 215 6.51 -9.14 8.46
N GLY A 216 7.29 -8.42 9.27
CA GLY A 216 8.68 -8.07 8.97
C GLY A 216 9.57 -9.31 8.80
N LEU A 217 9.49 -10.28 9.71
CA LEU A 217 10.25 -11.54 9.60
C LEU A 217 9.84 -12.37 8.37
N GLN A 218 8.55 -12.42 8.04
CA GLN A 218 8.06 -13.12 6.86
C GLN A 218 8.63 -12.51 5.57
N THR A 219 8.62 -11.19 5.45
CA THR A 219 9.13 -10.49 4.26
C THR A 219 10.66 -10.59 4.16
N LEU A 220 11.37 -10.49 5.30
CA LEU A 220 12.82 -10.64 5.37
C LEU A 220 13.31 -12.03 4.98
N THR A 221 12.52 -13.08 5.23
CA THR A 221 12.85 -14.46 4.81
C THR A 221 12.34 -14.77 3.40
N GLY A 222 11.24 -14.17 2.97
CA GLY A 222 10.64 -14.38 1.64
C GLY A 222 11.40 -13.74 0.50
N ALA A 223 11.82 -12.47 0.65
CA ALA A 223 12.46 -11.72 -0.42
C ALA A 223 13.81 -12.32 -0.88
N PRO A 224 14.72 -12.76 0.02
CA PRO A 224 15.98 -13.41 -0.39
C PRO A 224 15.76 -14.71 -1.15
N ARG A 225 14.73 -15.49 -0.79
CA ARG A 225 14.40 -16.75 -1.46
C ARG A 225 13.85 -16.53 -2.85
N LEU A 226 13.03 -15.48 -3.05
CA LEU A 226 12.58 -15.08 -4.37
C LEU A 226 13.75 -14.62 -5.24
N LEU A 227 14.64 -13.79 -4.70
CA LEU A 227 15.83 -13.34 -5.42
C LEU A 227 16.75 -14.52 -5.78
N GLN A 228 16.94 -15.48 -4.87
CA GLN A 228 17.71 -16.68 -5.14
C GLN A 228 17.09 -17.53 -6.26
N ALA A 229 15.76 -17.68 -6.28
CA ALA A 229 15.08 -18.43 -7.33
C ALA A 229 15.33 -17.78 -8.71
N VAL A 230 15.17 -16.45 -8.80
CA VAL A 230 15.44 -15.70 -10.05
C VAL A 230 16.92 -15.81 -10.46
N ALA A 231 17.85 -15.79 -9.50
CA ALA A 231 19.28 -15.94 -9.78
C ALA A 231 19.67 -17.34 -10.27
N LYS A 232 18.94 -18.39 -9.83
CA LYS A 232 19.16 -19.77 -10.26
C LYS A 232 18.72 -20.04 -11.71
N ASP A 233 17.76 -19.27 -12.22
CA ASP A 233 17.29 -19.38 -13.60
C ASP A 233 18.33 -18.85 -14.62
N ASP A 234 19.40 -18.20 -14.16
CA ASP A 234 20.54 -17.74 -14.97
C ASP A 234 20.11 -16.92 -16.21
N LEU A 235 19.05 -16.11 -16.04
CA LEU A 235 18.53 -15.19 -17.04
C LEU A 235 19.26 -13.83 -17.02
N ILE A 236 19.75 -13.44 -15.83
CA ILE A 236 20.40 -12.15 -15.59
C ILE A 236 21.78 -12.43 -14.99
N PRO A 237 22.87 -12.36 -15.77
CA PRO A 237 24.21 -12.72 -15.31
C PRO A 237 24.69 -11.93 -14.09
N ILE A 238 24.23 -10.67 -13.93
CA ILE A 238 24.59 -9.83 -12.78
C ILE A 238 24.04 -10.35 -11.45
N LEU A 239 22.99 -11.19 -11.49
CA LEU A 239 22.37 -11.78 -10.32
C LEU A 239 22.97 -13.14 -9.93
N SER A 240 23.86 -13.72 -10.76
CA SER A 240 24.54 -14.99 -10.51
C SER A 240 25.18 -15.15 -9.11
N PRO A 241 25.81 -14.13 -8.47
CA PRO A 241 26.35 -14.31 -7.11
C PRO A 241 25.26 -14.59 -6.06
N PHE A 242 24.02 -14.15 -6.28
CA PHE A 242 22.89 -14.34 -5.36
C PHE A 242 22.26 -15.73 -5.45
N ALA A 243 22.64 -16.55 -6.44
CA ALA A 243 22.20 -17.94 -6.53
C ALA A 243 22.84 -18.84 -5.45
N LYS A 244 23.98 -18.43 -4.90
CA LYS A 244 24.74 -19.20 -3.90
C LYS A 244 23.91 -19.42 -2.63
N SER A 245 23.85 -20.66 -2.19
CA SER A 245 23.15 -21.08 -0.97
C SER A 245 24.16 -21.65 0.02
N TYR A 246 24.05 -21.27 1.30
CA TYR A 246 24.82 -21.88 2.38
C TYR A 246 23.86 -22.61 3.30
N ARG A 247 23.96 -23.95 3.37
CA ARG A 247 23.03 -24.81 4.13
C ARG A 247 21.55 -24.59 3.81
N GLY A 248 21.23 -24.29 2.55
CA GLY A 248 19.86 -24.02 2.10
C GLY A 248 19.42 -22.56 2.22
N GLU A 249 20.19 -21.70 2.90
CA GLU A 249 19.86 -20.29 3.08
C GLU A 249 20.67 -19.36 2.14
N PRO A 250 20.01 -18.39 1.47
CA PRO A 250 20.64 -17.49 0.50
C PRO A 250 21.33 -16.30 1.19
N VAL A 251 22.49 -16.54 1.80
CA VAL A 251 23.24 -15.51 2.57
C VAL A 251 23.54 -14.23 1.75
N PRO A 252 24.03 -14.28 0.50
CA PRO A 252 24.31 -13.06 -0.26
C PRO A 252 23.05 -12.25 -0.57
N ALA A 253 21.94 -12.93 -0.89
CA ALA A 253 20.65 -12.30 -1.15
C ALA A 253 20.10 -11.64 0.12
N LEU A 254 20.29 -12.29 1.29
CA LEU A 254 19.89 -11.75 2.58
C LEU A 254 20.60 -10.42 2.88
N PHE A 255 21.91 -10.34 2.68
CA PHE A 255 22.65 -9.08 2.86
C PHE A 255 22.16 -7.97 1.92
N LEU A 256 21.85 -8.30 0.66
CA LEU A 256 21.26 -7.31 -0.26
C LEU A 256 19.90 -6.82 0.24
N THR A 257 19.03 -7.72 0.71
CA THR A 257 17.72 -7.32 1.24
C THR A 257 17.86 -6.48 2.51
N LEU A 258 18.79 -6.82 3.41
CA LEU A 258 19.06 -6.02 4.61
C LEU A 258 19.56 -4.63 4.24
N PHE A 259 20.46 -4.53 3.25
CA PHE A 259 20.94 -3.24 2.77
C PHE A 259 19.82 -2.37 2.18
N ILE A 260 18.94 -2.94 1.36
CA ILE A 260 17.78 -2.22 0.80
C ILE A 260 16.81 -1.80 1.91
N CYS A 261 16.55 -2.68 2.87
CA CYS A 261 15.70 -2.36 4.03
C CYS A 261 16.31 -1.22 4.87
N GLU A 262 17.62 -1.23 5.12
CA GLU A 262 18.32 -0.19 5.86
C GLU A 262 18.20 1.17 5.16
N CYS A 263 18.39 1.22 3.83
CA CYS A 263 18.14 2.42 3.04
C CYS A 263 16.71 2.94 3.19
N GLY A 264 15.72 2.03 3.28
CA GLY A 264 14.33 2.39 3.57
C GLY A 264 14.13 2.97 4.97
N ILE A 265 14.77 2.39 5.99
CA ILE A 265 14.71 2.85 7.38
C ILE A 265 15.29 4.27 7.52
N LEU A 266 16.39 4.57 6.80
CA LEU A 266 17.03 5.88 6.81
C LEU A 266 16.15 7.03 6.28
N ILE A 267 15.13 6.74 5.46
CA ILE A 267 14.16 7.75 4.98
C ILE A 267 13.28 8.28 6.13
N ALA A 268 13.11 7.50 7.21
CA ALA A 268 12.42 7.86 8.45
C ALA A 268 10.98 8.41 8.30
N ASP A 269 10.30 8.10 7.20
CA ASP A 269 8.91 8.52 6.92
C ASP A 269 8.11 7.36 6.32
N LEU A 270 7.13 6.86 7.09
CA LEU A 270 6.29 5.73 6.70
C LEU A 270 5.33 6.07 5.56
N ASP A 271 4.81 7.30 5.50
CA ASP A 271 3.80 7.69 4.51
C ASP A 271 4.44 7.81 3.12
N LYS A 272 5.69 8.30 3.04
CA LYS A 272 6.47 8.32 1.80
C LYS A 272 6.87 6.90 1.35
N LEU A 273 7.29 6.04 2.27
CA LEU A 273 7.66 4.65 1.96
C LEU A 273 6.47 3.82 1.47
N THR A 274 5.29 3.96 2.09
CA THR A 274 4.08 3.23 1.68
C THR A 274 3.67 3.58 0.26
N ALA A 275 3.70 4.86 -0.12
CA ALA A 275 3.42 5.28 -1.49
C ALA A 275 4.39 4.64 -2.51
N LEU A 276 5.69 4.58 -2.18
CA LEU A 276 6.69 3.95 -3.04
C LEU A 276 6.46 2.43 -3.19
N LEU A 277 6.20 1.72 -2.09
CA LEU A 277 5.93 0.28 -2.11
C LEU A 277 4.68 -0.06 -2.92
N SER A 278 3.62 0.74 -2.80
CA SER A 278 2.38 0.60 -3.56
C SER A 278 2.64 0.61 -5.08
N MET A 279 3.59 1.42 -5.57
CA MET A 279 3.97 1.46 -6.99
C MET A 279 4.53 0.11 -7.47
N PHE A 280 5.45 -0.48 -6.71
CA PHE A 280 6.05 -1.76 -7.07
C PHE A 280 5.03 -2.90 -7.08
N PHE A 281 4.11 -2.93 -6.11
CA PHE A 281 3.04 -3.93 -6.08
C PHE A 281 2.03 -3.74 -7.21
N LEU A 282 1.60 -2.50 -7.50
CA LEU A 282 0.70 -2.20 -8.62
C LEU A 282 1.32 -2.60 -9.96
N LEU A 283 2.61 -2.34 -10.14
CA LEU A 283 3.35 -2.74 -11.33
C LEU A 283 3.38 -4.26 -11.49
N CYS A 284 3.67 -4.99 -10.42
CA CYS A 284 3.67 -6.46 -10.40
C CYS A 284 2.28 -7.02 -10.77
N TYR A 285 1.22 -6.54 -10.12
CA TYR A 285 -0.16 -6.96 -10.42
C TYR A 285 -0.59 -6.57 -11.84
N GLY A 286 -0.17 -5.40 -12.31
CA GLY A 286 -0.37 -4.96 -13.69
C GLY A 286 0.23 -5.92 -14.70
N PHE A 287 1.50 -6.32 -14.52
CA PHE A 287 2.16 -7.27 -15.43
C PHE A 287 1.59 -8.67 -15.36
N VAL A 288 1.22 -9.18 -14.18
CA VAL A 288 0.56 -10.49 -14.05
C VAL A 288 -0.77 -10.49 -14.79
N ASN A 289 -1.58 -9.45 -14.64
CA ASN A 289 -2.85 -9.32 -15.35
C ASN A 289 -2.66 -9.16 -16.86
N LEU A 290 -1.65 -8.38 -17.28
CA LEU A 290 -1.33 -8.16 -18.70
C LEU A 290 -0.86 -9.46 -19.35
N ALA A 291 0.03 -10.20 -18.71
CA ALA A 291 0.52 -11.48 -19.21
C ALA A 291 -0.61 -12.48 -19.38
N CYS A 292 -1.50 -12.63 -18.39
CA CYS A 292 -2.66 -13.51 -18.48
C CYS A 292 -3.59 -13.14 -19.65
N ALA A 293 -3.90 -11.84 -19.80
CA ALA A 293 -4.76 -11.36 -20.89
C ALA A 293 -4.11 -11.60 -22.26
N LEU A 294 -2.85 -11.24 -22.42
CA LEU A 294 -2.10 -11.34 -23.67
C LEU A 294 -1.91 -12.79 -24.09
N GLN A 295 -1.58 -13.71 -23.17
CA GLN A 295 -1.45 -15.14 -23.48
C GLN A 295 -2.77 -15.77 -23.94
N THR A 296 -3.90 -15.32 -23.38
CA THR A 296 -5.23 -15.78 -23.82
C THR A 296 -5.60 -15.22 -25.19
N ILE A 297 -5.37 -13.93 -25.44
CA ILE A 297 -5.69 -13.26 -26.71
C ILE A 297 -4.81 -13.81 -27.85
N LEU A 298 -3.52 -13.99 -27.59
CA LEU A 298 -2.57 -14.50 -28.58
C LEU A 298 -2.64 -16.02 -28.77
N LYS A 299 -3.47 -16.72 -27.97
CA LYS A 299 -3.58 -18.19 -27.95
C LYS A 299 -2.20 -18.85 -27.84
N ALA A 300 -1.48 -18.55 -26.76
CA ALA A 300 -0.17 -19.13 -26.54
C ALA A 300 -0.25 -20.68 -26.46
N PRO A 301 0.64 -21.44 -27.11
CA PRO A 301 0.50 -22.89 -27.26
C PRO A 301 0.30 -23.67 -25.94
N SER A 302 1.03 -23.26 -24.89
CA SER A 302 0.97 -23.93 -23.57
C SER A 302 -0.05 -23.32 -22.61
N TRP A 303 -0.81 -22.28 -23.01
CA TRP A 303 -1.72 -21.57 -22.13
C TRP A 303 -3.15 -22.11 -22.22
N ARG A 304 -3.55 -22.89 -21.21
CA ARG A 304 -4.90 -23.49 -21.10
C ARG A 304 -5.46 -23.36 -19.67
N PRO A 305 -5.94 -22.17 -19.28
CA PRO A 305 -6.43 -21.93 -17.92
C PRO A 305 -7.68 -22.78 -17.65
N ARG A 306 -7.61 -23.65 -16.64
CA ARG A 306 -8.71 -24.55 -16.24
C ARG A 306 -9.69 -23.95 -15.23
N PHE A 307 -9.43 -22.71 -14.78
CA PHE A 307 -10.26 -22.06 -13.75
C PHE A 307 -11.58 -21.55 -14.35
N ARG A 308 -12.71 -21.98 -13.79
CA ARG A 308 -14.06 -21.74 -14.35
C ARG A 308 -14.44 -20.26 -14.49
N PHE A 309 -14.01 -19.40 -13.57
CA PHE A 309 -14.39 -17.98 -13.55
C PHE A 309 -13.33 -17.06 -14.18
N TYR A 310 -12.36 -17.63 -14.89
CA TYR A 310 -11.35 -16.86 -15.60
C TYR A 310 -11.90 -16.33 -16.93
N HIS A 311 -11.72 -15.04 -17.19
CA HIS A 311 -11.98 -14.42 -18.49
C HIS A 311 -10.96 -13.32 -18.78
N TRP A 312 -10.51 -13.19 -20.03
CA TRP A 312 -9.46 -12.23 -20.41
C TRP A 312 -9.86 -10.76 -20.15
N ILE A 313 -11.15 -10.43 -20.26
CA ILE A 313 -11.67 -9.08 -19.95
C ILE A 313 -11.43 -8.71 -18.48
N LEU A 314 -11.61 -9.65 -17.54
CA LEU A 314 -11.36 -9.39 -16.11
C LEU A 314 -9.89 -9.04 -15.87
N SER A 315 -8.98 -9.74 -16.56
CA SER A 315 -7.54 -9.43 -16.49
C SER A 315 -7.23 -8.06 -17.09
N LEU A 316 -7.78 -7.70 -18.26
CA LEU A 316 -7.58 -6.36 -18.85
C LEU A 316 -8.14 -5.24 -17.97
N MET A 317 -9.32 -5.44 -17.36
CA MET A 317 -9.88 -4.50 -16.39
C MET A 317 -8.93 -4.32 -15.20
N GLY A 318 -8.31 -5.40 -14.73
CA GLY A 318 -7.28 -5.36 -13.69
C GLY A 318 -6.05 -4.55 -14.10
N VAL A 319 -5.55 -4.71 -15.33
CA VAL A 319 -4.44 -3.90 -15.86
C VAL A 319 -4.80 -2.42 -15.86
N LEU A 320 -5.97 -2.08 -16.38
CA LEU A 320 -6.43 -0.69 -16.49
C LEU A 320 -6.57 -0.03 -15.11
N LEU A 321 -7.11 -0.76 -14.13
CA LEU A 321 -7.22 -0.29 -12.75
C LEU A 321 -5.84 -0.09 -12.09
N CYS A 322 -4.92 -1.04 -12.27
CA CYS A 322 -3.56 -0.93 -11.72
C CYS A 322 -2.83 0.30 -12.30
N ILE A 323 -2.86 0.47 -13.62
CA ILE A 323 -2.23 1.61 -14.30
C ILE A 323 -2.88 2.93 -13.85
N SER A 324 -4.22 2.98 -13.77
CA SER A 324 -4.94 4.18 -13.35
C SER A 324 -4.52 4.61 -11.94
N ILE A 325 -4.53 3.69 -10.96
CA ILE A 325 -4.12 4.00 -9.58
C ILE A 325 -2.65 4.44 -9.52
N MET A 326 -1.77 3.81 -10.31
CA MET A 326 -0.35 4.16 -10.37
C MET A 326 -0.12 5.60 -10.85
N PHE A 327 -0.75 5.99 -11.95
CA PHE A 327 -0.67 7.36 -12.49
C PHE A 327 -1.31 8.41 -11.58
N ILE A 328 -2.42 8.04 -10.94
CA ILE A 328 -3.16 8.87 -10.01
C ILE A 328 -2.32 9.17 -8.75
N ALA A 329 -1.61 8.17 -8.22
CA ALA A 329 -0.81 8.33 -7.01
C ALA A 329 0.49 9.13 -7.28
N SER A 330 1.23 8.81 -8.34
CA SER A 330 2.32 9.65 -8.82
C SER A 330 2.68 9.32 -10.26
N TRP A 331 2.31 10.19 -11.19
CA TRP A 331 2.58 10.03 -12.62
C TRP A 331 4.08 9.96 -12.94
N TYR A 332 4.92 10.71 -12.22
CA TYR A 332 6.36 10.72 -12.46
C TYR A 332 7.01 9.39 -12.07
N PHE A 333 6.75 8.91 -10.84
CA PHE A 333 7.29 7.60 -10.41
C PHE A 333 6.71 6.45 -11.24
N ALA A 334 5.45 6.54 -11.66
CA ALA A 334 4.80 5.58 -12.55
C ALA A 334 5.55 5.45 -13.89
N LEU A 335 5.88 6.58 -14.54
CA LEU A 335 6.61 6.59 -15.81
C LEU A 335 8.01 5.99 -15.65
N VAL A 336 8.74 6.39 -14.62
CA VAL A 336 10.09 5.87 -14.34
C VAL A 336 10.04 4.35 -14.11
N ALA A 337 9.10 3.87 -13.30
CA ALA A 337 8.95 2.44 -13.01
C ALA A 337 8.60 1.61 -14.26
N MET A 338 7.70 2.12 -15.12
CA MET A 338 7.37 1.45 -16.38
C MET A 338 8.54 1.40 -17.34
N VAL A 339 9.31 2.49 -17.48
CA VAL A 339 10.51 2.52 -18.33
C VAL A 339 11.54 1.50 -17.83
N ILE A 340 11.83 1.48 -16.53
CA ILE A 340 12.74 0.49 -15.94
C ILE A 340 12.27 -0.93 -16.21
N ALA A 341 10.97 -1.21 -16.04
CA ALA A 341 10.42 -2.53 -16.29
C ALA A 341 10.51 -2.96 -17.77
N ILE A 342 10.27 -2.04 -18.71
CA ILE A 342 10.41 -2.30 -20.15
C ILE A 342 11.88 -2.59 -20.49
N VAL A 343 12.83 -1.83 -19.92
CA VAL A 343 14.26 -2.05 -20.12
C VAL A 343 14.66 -3.43 -19.59
N ILE A 344 14.23 -3.80 -18.38
CA ILE A 344 14.50 -5.13 -17.79
C ILE A 344 13.88 -6.23 -18.66
N TYR A 345 12.63 -6.08 -19.09
CA TYR A 345 11.96 -7.06 -19.96
C TYR A 345 12.73 -7.28 -21.26
N LYS A 346 13.12 -6.19 -21.94
CA LYS A 346 13.88 -6.26 -23.19
C LYS A 346 15.29 -6.82 -22.99
N PHE A 347 15.92 -6.51 -21.87
CA PHE A 347 17.22 -7.07 -21.52
C PHE A 347 17.15 -8.59 -21.32
N ILE A 348 16.14 -9.09 -20.61
CA ILE A 348 15.91 -10.54 -20.43
C ILE A 348 15.60 -11.21 -21.77
N GLU A 349 14.77 -10.59 -22.62
CA GLU A 349 14.44 -11.12 -23.95
C GLU A 349 15.70 -11.27 -24.82
N TYR A 350 16.56 -10.25 -24.84
CA TYR A 350 17.83 -10.27 -25.58
C TYR A 350 18.78 -11.37 -25.08
N LYS A 351 19.00 -11.45 -23.76
CA LYS A 351 19.90 -12.46 -23.18
C LYS A 351 19.35 -13.89 -23.29
N GLY A 352 18.04 -14.06 -23.21
CA GLY A 352 17.38 -15.34 -23.47
C GLY A 352 17.60 -15.80 -24.91
N ALA A 353 17.42 -14.89 -25.88
CA ALA A 353 17.66 -15.18 -27.29
C ALA A 353 19.13 -15.53 -27.59
N GLU A 354 20.08 -14.81 -26.98
CA GLU A 354 21.53 -15.08 -27.12
C GLU A 354 21.90 -16.47 -26.56
N LYS A 355 21.30 -16.88 -25.44
CA LYS A 355 21.55 -18.19 -24.82
C LYS A 355 20.95 -19.35 -25.62
N GLU A 356 19.76 -19.19 -26.18
CA GLU A 356 19.10 -20.24 -26.98
C GLU A 356 19.70 -20.40 -28.38
N TRP A 357 20.06 -19.29 -29.04
CA TRP A 357 20.38 -19.26 -30.47
C TRP A 357 21.82 -18.83 -30.78
N GLY A 358 22.62 -18.50 -29.76
CA GLY A 358 24.03 -18.08 -29.86
C GLY A 358 24.24 -16.60 -30.22
N ASP A 359 23.33 -15.98 -30.98
CA ASP A 359 23.32 -14.55 -31.31
C ASP A 359 21.99 -13.92 -30.88
N GLY A 360 22.04 -12.86 -30.08
CA GLY A 360 20.85 -12.22 -29.52
C GLY A 360 19.91 -11.62 -30.56
N ILE A 361 20.42 -10.92 -31.58
CA ILE A 361 19.55 -10.23 -32.56
C ILE A 361 18.91 -11.25 -33.51
N ARG A 362 19.72 -12.18 -34.05
CA ARG A 362 19.21 -13.27 -34.90
C ARG A 362 18.29 -14.20 -34.10
N GLY A 363 18.63 -14.49 -32.86
CA GLY A 363 17.83 -15.30 -31.94
C GLY A 363 16.44 -14.73 -31.70
N LEU A 364 16.29 -13.40 -31.58
CA LEU A 364 14.97 -12.77 -31.44
C LEU A 364 14.08 -13.03 -32.66
N SER A 365 14.64 -12.89 -33.87
CA SER A 365 13.91 -13.17 -35.12
C SER A 365 13.53 -14.65 -35.26
N MET A 366 14.44 -15.57 -34.88
CA MET A 366 14.19 -17.01 -34.91
C MET A 366 13.15 -17.43 -33.87
N SER A 367 13.19 -16.87 -32.67
CA SER A 367 12.20 -17.13 -31.62
C SER A 367 10.80 -16.65 -32.03
N ALA A 368 10.71 -15.45 -32.63
CA ALA A 368 9.46 -14.93 -33.18
C ALA A 368 8.91 -15.81 -34.32
N ALA A 369 9.78 -16.27 -35.24
CA ALA A 369 9.40 -17.17 -36.33
C ALA A 369 8.91 -18.53 -35.80
N ARG A 370 9.63 -19.13 -34.85
CA ARG A 370 9.26 -20.39 -34.19
C ARG A 370 7.90 -20.29 -33.51
N TYR A 371 7.66 -19.21 -32.76
CA TYR A 371 6.38 -18.98 -32.09
C TYR A 371 5.23 -18.82 -33.09
N ALA A 372 5.47 -18.09 -34.19
CA ALA A 372 4.49 -17.94 -35.26
C ALA A 372 4.15 -19.28 -35.94
N LEU A 373 5.14 -20.12 -36.20
CA LEU A 373 4.96 -21.45 -36.81
C LEU A 373 4.16 -22.39 -35.90
N PHE A 374 4.49 -22.48 -34.61
CA PHE A 374 3.71 -23.31 -33.67
C PHE A 374 2.25 -22.89 -33.56
N ARG A 375 1.97 -21.60 -33.69
CA ARG A 375 0.58 -21.09 -33.68
C ARG A 375 -0.19 -21.48 -34.94
N VAL A 376 0.49 -21.61 -36.08
CA VAL A 376 -0.14 -22.04 -37.33
C VAL A 376 -0.51 -23.52 -37.28
N ASP A 377 0.28 -24.35 -36.59
CA ASP A 377 0.04 -25.79 -36.46
C ASP A 377 -1.26 -26.12 -35.70
N GLU A 378 -1.63 -25.32 -34.70
CA GLU A 378 -2.91 -25.47 -33.98
C GLU A 378 -4.13 -24.92 -34.75
N ALA A 379 -3.91 -24.17 -35.84
CA ALA A 379 -5.01 -23.59 -36.62
C ALA A 379 -5.64 -24.66 -37.54
N PRO A 380 -6.94 -24.56 -37.87
CA PRO A 380 -7.56 -25.51 -38.79
C PRO A 380 -6.85 -25.46 -40.16
N PRO A 381 -6.45 -26.62 -40.73
CA PRO A 381 -5.58 -26.68 -41.90
C PRO A 381 -6.24 -26.14 -43.17
N HIS A 382 -7.56 -26.17 -43.24
CA HIS A 382 -8.32 -25.70 -44.41
C HIS A 382 -8.88 -24.30 -44.15
N THR A 383 -8.30 -23.30 -44.80
CA THR A 383 -8.85 -21.95 -44.85
C THR A 383 -10.04 -21.91 -45.83
N LYS A 384 -11.10 -21.19 -45.49
CA LYS A 384 -12.24 -20.96 -46.41
C LYS A 384 -11.84 -20.13 -47.63
N ASN A 385 -10.84 -19.28 -47.47
CA ASN A 385 -10.31 -18.43 -48.55
C ASN A 385 -9.04 -19.07 -49.10
N TRP A 386 -9.06 -19.40 -50.40
CA TRP A 386 -7.89 -19.91 -51.10
C TRP A 386 -6.83 -18.83 -51.27
N ARG A 387 -5.57 -19.17 -51.03
CA ARG A 387 -4.40 -18.35 -51.36
C ARG A 387 -3.34 -19.25 -52.01
N PRO A 388 -2.78 -18.89 -53.19
CA PRO A 388 -1.79 -19.73 -53.85
C PRO A 388 -0.49 -19.74 -53.03
N GLN A 389 -0.06 -20.92 -52.58
CA GLN A 389 1.28 -21.18 -52.06
C GLN A 389 2.06 -21.88 -53.16
N LEU A 390 2.92 -21.14 -53.86
CA LEU A 390 3.60 -21.62 -55.06
C LEU A 390 4.85 -22.43 -54.68
N LEU A 391 4.96 -23.64 -55.22
CA LEU A 391 6.18 -24.44 -55.21
C LEU A 391 6.73 -24.46 -56.63
N ALA A 392 7.82 -23.73 -56.88
CA ALA A 392 8.44 -23.65 -58.20
C ALA A 392 9.43 -24.81 -58.39
N PHE A 393 9.16 -25.69 -59.35
CA PHE A 393 10.08 -26.77 -59.73
C PHE A 393 11.08 -26.24 -60.77
N LEU A 394 12.37 -26.28 -60.44
CA LEU A 394 13.46 -25.88 -61.33
C LEU A 394 14.27 -27.12 -61.72
N ASN A 395 14.40 -27.37 -63.02
CA ASN A 395 15.28 -28.41 -63.54
C ASN A 395 16.71 -27.88 -63.56
N VAL A 396 17.60 -28.48 -62.77
CA VAL A 396 19.03 -28.17 -62.79
C VAL A 396 19.69 -29.11 -63.81
N GLN A 397 20.11 -28.57 -64.96
CA GLN A 397 20.99 -29.29 -65.87
C GLN A 397 22.41 -29.28 -65.29
N ARG A 398 23.00 -30.46 -65.11
CA ARG A 398 24.39 -30.62 -64.70
C ARG A 398 25.24 -30.47 -65.96
N ASN A 399 26.00 -29.38 -66.07
CA ASN A 399 27.02 -29.27 -67.10
C ASN A 399 28.17 -30.19 -66.71
N ASP A 400 28.26 -31.34 -67.38
CA ASP A 400 29.43 -32.21 -67.32
C ASP A 400 30.50 -31.63 -68.25
N GLU A 401 31.15 -30.54 -67.83
CA GLU A 401 32.41 -30.06 -68.40
C GLU A 401 33.43 -29.92 -67.26
N ASP A 402 34.11 -31.03 -66.96
CA ASP A 402 35.48 -31.11 -66.45
C ASP A 402 36.06 -32.51 -66.76
#